data_AF-A0A7Y4U1P8-F1
#
_entry.id   AF-A0A7Y4U1P8-F1
#
_cell.length_a   1.000
_cell.length_b   1.000
_cell.length_c   1.000
_cell.angle_alpha   90.00
_cell.angle_beta   90.00
_cell.angle_gamma   90.00
#
_symmetry.space_group_name_H-M   'P 1'
#
loop_
_entity.id
_entity.type
_entity.pdbx_description
1 polymer ?
#
loop_
_entity_poly.entity_id
_entity_poly.type
_entity_poly.pdbx_seq_one_letter_code
_entity_poly.pdbx_strand_id
1 'polypeptide(L)'
;MWMKISSPRLWKSAVRIVLLTGAISLAASWVCRNYFEVPLLQAGKLLLRAGVLKTLEVTTSFYDPYVSASYSRLYPKDWAGWPPNASLPHATINVLRNLTGESVYLSDSTTYPVEDRALTFAYELSQVKELYELRSLYLLKNKSEQPASQLDQLAELNDWTRQHWIHGSNRPVNFFRFNAVEILEQAKRGGQYWCQVASMTFVQVATSLGYQARLLSLYETPTREPEHAVAEVWVDELGKWVVFDTDFNLYYRNQLGVPMNALELHEALVTGNVDSIQVVKGAYRPEHYDIEGALAQPLLLPYYRHFCIEMRNDWLSHPYFPGHPKRSDKNSLCWSDGKGFGPFNLRPIARSPSDIYWPLNHVDIRLAMDVSGRDPMNLAVYFRTITPNFDRFEISLQGAPEFFHQSTFLRWQLKRGENRLQIRAVNAFGKKGPPSRLTIVWTHT
;
A
#
# COMPACT_ATOMS: atom_id res chain seq x y z
N MET A 1 11.59 32.49 -34.04
CA MET A 1 11.02 33.77 -33.59
C MET A 1 11.35 33.95 -32.11
N TRP A 2 12.50 34.54 -31.79
CA TRP A 2 12.94 34.80 -30.41
C TRP A 2 12.37 36.16 -29.97
N MET A 3 11.34 36.16 -29.11
CA MET A 3 10.86 37.40 -28.50
C MET A 3 11.87 37.89 -27.45
N LYS A 4 12.58 38.98 -27.75
CA LYS A 4 13.29 39.79 -26.76
C LYS A 4 12.26 40.46 -25.84
N ILE A 5 11.97 39.85 -24.71
CA ILE A 5 11.26 40.52 -23.61
C ILE A 5 12.32 41.23 -22.76
N SER A 6 12.68 42.46 -23.13
CA SER A 6 13.52 43.34 -22.30
C SER A 6 12.69 44.50 -21.78
N SER A 7 11.77 44.21 -20.84
CA SER A 7 11.10 45.21 -20.03
C SER A 7 11.94 45.46 -18.76
N PRO A 8 12.46 46.68 -18.53
CA PRO A 8 13.26 47.01 -17.35
C PRO A 8 12.53 46.77 -16.02
N ARG A 9 11.19 46.78 -16.04
CA ARG A 9 10.34 46.47 -14.88
C ARG A 9 10.36 44.97 -14.55
N LEU A 10 10.30 44.09 -15.56
CA LEU A 10 10.40 42.64 -15.36
C LEU A 10 11.78 42.23 -14.84
N TRP A 11 12.84 42.85 -15.34
CA TRP A 11 14.21 42.62 -14.84
C TRP A 11 14.38 43.05 -13.37
N LYS A 12 13.90 44.25 -13.01
CA LYS A 12 13.94 44.73 -11.60
C LYS A 12 13.11 43.84 -10.67
N SER A 13 11.96 43.34 -11.11
CA SER A 13 11.15 42.39 -10.34
C SER A 13 11.84 41.04 -10.19
N ALA A 14 12.47 40.51 -11.23
CA ALA A 14 13.25 39.27 -11.16
C ALA A 14 14.45 39.39 -10.20
N VAL A 15 15.20 40.49 -10.28
CA VAL A 15 16.32 40.77 -9.36
C VAL A 15 15.84 40.88 -7.91
N ARG A 16 14.70 41.56 -7.66
CA ARG A 16 14.10 41.63 -6.32
C ARG A 16 13.68 40.26 -5.79
N ILE A 17 13.08 39.42 -6.63
CA ILE A 17 12.71 38.05 -6.24
C ILE A 17 13.96 37.25 -5.89
N VAL A 18 15.02 37.29 -6.72
CA VAL A 18 16.27 36.56 -6.45
C VAL A 18 16.92 37.04 -5.14
N LEU A 19 16.99 38.35 -4.90
CA LEU A 19 17.52 38.91 -3.65
C LEU A 19 16.68 38.53 -2.43
N LEU A 20 15.35 38.55 -2.54
CA LEU A 20 14.45 38.16 -1.46
C LEU A 20 14.58 36.65 -1.15
N THR A 21 14.67 35.82 -2.19
CA THR A 21 14.85 34.36 -2.06
C THR A 21 16.21 34.04 -1.44
N GLY A 22 17.26 34.78 -1.82
CA GLY A 22 18.59 34.69 -1.22
C GLY A 22 18.60 35.11 0.25
N ALA A 23 17.94 36.21 0.60
CA ALA A 23 17.82 36.69 1.98
C ALA A 23 17.03 35.71 2.87
N ILE A 24 15.91 35.17 2.38
CA ILE A 24 15.12 34.14 3.08
C ILE A 24 15.96 32.87 3.26
N SER A 25 16.71 32.45 2.25
CA SER A 25 17.57 31.27 2.32
C SER A 25 18.72 31.44 3.32
N LEU A 26 19.32 32.64 3.39
CA LEU A 26 20.35 32.98 4.37
C LEU A 26 19.79 33.05 5.79
N ALA A 27 18.63 33.69 5.99
CA ALA A 27 17.96 33.75 7.28
C ALA A 27 17.56 32.35 7.78
N ALA A 28 16.96 31.53 6.91
CA ALA A 28 16.62 30.16 7.23
C ALA A 28 17.87 29.31 7.52
N SER A 29 18.97 29.48 6.76
CA SER A 29 20.24 28.79 7.02
C SER A 29 20.90 29.25 8.33
N TRP A 30 20.75 30.52 8.70
CA TRP A 30 21.21 31.06 9.98
C TRP A 30 20.41 30.48 11.15
N VAL A 31 19.07 30.38 11.04
CA VAL A 31 18.24 29.70 12.04
C VAL A 31 18.64 28.22 12.17
N CYS A 32 18.81 27.52 11.04
CA CYS A 32 19.24 26.11 11.03
C CYS A 32 20.57 25.89 11.76
N ARG A 33 21.54 26.78 11.56
CA ARG A 33 22.85 26.67 12.22
C ARG A 33 22.77 26.98 13.71
N ASN A 34 22.06 28.03 14.11
CA ASN A 34 22.10 28.52 15.49
C ASN A 34 21.14 27.78 16.43
N TYR A 35 20.05 27.21 15.92
CA TYR A 35 19.03 26.53 16.75
C TYR A 35 19.05 25.01 16.61
N PHE A 36 19.55 24.48 15.49
CA PHE A 36 19.51 23.05 15.20
C PHE A 36 20.88 22.45 14.89
N GLU A 37 21.96 23.21 15.10
CA GLU A 37 23.36 22.80 14.88
C GLU A 37 23.65 22.24 13.47
N VAL A 38 22.81 22.56 12.48
CA VAL A 38 22.99 22.06 11.11
C VAL A 38 23.99 22.92 10.35
N PRO A 39 25.01 22.33 9.70
CA PRO A 39 25.94 23.06 8.86
C PRO A 39 25.23 23.87 7.77
N LEU A 40 25.67 25.12 7.56
CA LEU A 40 25.05 26.10 6.66
C LEU A 40 24.87 25.57 5.22
N LEU A 41 25.85 24.81 4.72
CA LEU A 41 25.78 24.16 3.41
C LEU A 41 24.68 23.09 3.33
N GLN A 42 24.49 22.31 4.41
CA GLN A 42 23.45 21.29 4.47
C GLN A 42 22.06 21.94 4.55
N ALA A 43 21.91 22.99 5.37
CA ALA A 43 20.69 23.78 5.44
C ALA A 43 20.32 24.38 4.07
N GLY A 44 21.29 24.99 3.38
CA GLY A 44 21.08 25.53 2.03
C GLY A 44 20.66 24.47 1.01
N LYS A 45 21.31 23.29 1.00
CA LYS A 45 20.93 22.16 0.14
C LYS A 45 19.51 21.67 0.43
N LEU A 46 19.12 21.59 1.70
CA LEU A 46 17.80 21.15 2.11
C LEU A 46 16.71 22.14 1.67
N LEU A 47 16.91 23.44 1.91
CA LEU A 47 15.97 24.48 1.50
C LEU A 47 15.78 24.53 -0.01
N LEU A 48 16.88 24.43 -0.77
CA LEU A 48 16.82 24.35 -2.23
C LEU A 48 16.02 23.12 -2.68
N ARG A 49 16.30 21.94 -2.10
CA ARG A 49 15.56 20.71 -2.40
C ARG A 49 14.08 20.85 -2.06
N ALA A 50 13.74 21.40 -0.90
CA ALA A 50 12.36 21.64 -0.48
C ALA A 50 11.62 22.58 -1.46
N GLY A 51 12.27 23.67 -1.86
CA GLY A 51 11.73 24.61 -2.84
C GLY A 51 11.48 23.95 -4.20
N VAL A 52 12.47 23.23 -4.74
CA VAL A 52 12.34 22.50 -6.02
C VAL A 52 11.21 21.47 -5.96
N LEU A 53 11.14 20.67 -4.89
CA LEU A 53 10.06 19.68 -4.72
C LEU A 53 8.69 20.35 -4.66
N LYS A 54 8.56 21.49 -3.97
CA LYS A 54 7.28 22.21 -3.90
C LYS A 54 6.87 22.78 -5.25
N THR A 55 7.80 23.32 -6.02
CA THR A 55 7.54 23.80 -7.38
C THR A 55 7.08 22.65 -8.27
N LEU A 56 7.80 21.52 -8.26
CA LEU A 56 7.44 20.34 -9.07
C LEU A 56 6.08 19.78 -8.67
N GLU A 57 5.77 19.68 -7.37
CA GLU A 57 4.45 19.27 -6.86
C GLU A 57 3.32 20.14 -7.44
N VAL A 58 3.47 21.47 -7.36
CA VAL A 58 2.49 22.42 -7.92
C VAL A 58 2.37 22.25 -9.42
N THR A 59 3.48 22.15 -10.16
CA THR A 59 3.44 21.95 -11.61
C THR A 59 2.73 20.65 -11.98
N THR A 60 3.02 19.55 -11.29
CA THR A 60 2.35 18.25 -11.51
C THR A 60 0.87 18.27 -11.16
N SER A 61 0.44 19.11 -10.22
CA SER A 61 -0.99 19.26 -9.89
C SER A 61 -1.81 19.90 -11.01
N PHE A 62 -1.19 20.74 -11.85
CA PHE A 62 -1.82 21.32 -13.03
C PHE A 62 -1.75 20.38 -14.23
N TYR A 63 -0.64 19.65 -14.38
CA TYR A 63 -0.42 18.70 -15.45
C TYR A 63 0.58 17.65 -15.01
N ASP A 64 0.10 16.43 -14.78
CA ASP A 64 0.95 15.27 -14.59
C ASP A 64 0.67 14.27 -15.74
N PRO A 65 1.68 13.99 -16.59
CA PRO A 65 1.52 13.14 -17.76
C PRO A 65 1.20 11.67 -17.42
N TYR A 66 1.25 11.29 -16.13
CA TYR A 66 1.01 9.93 -15.64
C TYR A 66 -0.35 9.75 -14.92
N VAL A 67 -1.10 10.83 -14.63
CA VAL A 67 -2.35 10.83 -13.81
C VAL A 67 -3.43 9.89 -14.33
N SER A 68 -3.47 9.65 -15.64
CA SER A 68 -4.55 8.89 -16.28
C SER A 68 -4.55 7.40 -15.94
N ALA A 69 -3.49 6.85 -15.34
CA ALA A 69 -3.28 5.41 -15.32
C ALA A 69 -3.00 4.74 -13.95
N SER A 70 -2.72 5.45 -12.84
CA SER A 70 -2.06 4.79 -11.69
C SER A 70 -2.64 4.87 -10.27
N TYR A 71 -3.70 5.63 -10.01
CA TYR A 71 -4.24 5.68 -8.64
C TYR A 71 -4.96 4.39 -8.28
N SER A 72 -4.86 3.94 -7.02
CA SER A 72 -5.86 3.06 -6.43
C SER A 72 -7.21 3.73 -6.58
N ARG A 73 -8.01 3.26 -7.53
CA ARG A 73 -9.35 3.77 -7.72
C ARG A 73 -10.27 3.09 -6.71
N LEU A 74 -11.23 3.86 -6.22
CA LEU A 74 -12.45 3.25 -5.72
C LEU A 74 -13.07 2.48 -6.89
N TYR A 75 -13.41 1.23 -6.62
CA TYR A 75 -14.10 0.39 -7.58
C TYR A 75 -15.51 0.07 -7.11
N PRO A 76 -16.44 -0.10 -8.06
CA PRO A 76 -16.24 0.03 -9.50
C PRO A 76 -16.08 1.47 -10.01
N LYS A 77 -15.60 1.64 -11.25
CA LYS A 77 -15.21 2.95 -11.82
C LYS A 77 -16.36 3.95 -11.95
N ASP A 78 -17.60 3.46 -11.93
CA ASP A 78 -18.84 4.25 -11.97
C ASP A 78 -19.22 4.83 -10.60
N TRP A 79 -18.41 4.62 -9.55
CA TRP A 79 -18.67 5.20 -8.22
C TRP A 79 -18.60 6.74 -8.26
N ALA A 80 -19.73 7.38 -7.96
CA ALA A 80 -19.90 8.83 -7.95
C ALA A 80 -20.10 9.43 -6.53
N GLY A 81 -19.96 8.60 -5.49
CA GLY A 81 -20.31 8.97 -4.12
C GLY A 81 -21.39 8.06 -3.53
N TRP A 82 -21.58 8.15 -2.21
CA TRP A 82 -22.69 7.46 -1.54
C TRP A 82 -24.00 8.23 -1.75
N PRO A 83 -25.12 7.53 -1.98
CA PRO A 83 -26.43 8.16 -1.91
C PRO A 83 -26.66 8.78 -0.52
N PRO A 84 -27.37 9.91 -0.40
CA PRO A 84 -27.62 10.56 0.89
C PRO A 84 -28.28 9.67 1.95
N ASN A 85 -29.03 8.67 1.52
CA ASN A 85 -29.75 7.70 2.36
C ASN A 85 -28.99 6.37 2.56
N ALA A 86 -27.76 6.23 2.06
CA ALA A 86 -26.95 5.03 2.24
C ALA A 86 -26.19 5.07 3.57
N SER A 87 -26.51 4.15 4.48
CA SER A 87 -25.92 4.09 5.82
C SER A 87 -25.01 2.86 6.00
N LEU A 88 -24.08 2.97 6.95
CA LEU A 88 -23.27 1.84 7.39
C LEU A 88 -24.16 0.81 8.14
N PRO A 89 -23.90 -0.49 7.99
CA PRO A 89 -24.69 -1.55 8.63
C PRO A 89 -24.52 -1.70 10.17
N HIS A 90 -24.06 -0.70 10.92
CA HIS A 90 -23.53 -0.93 12.28
C HIS A 90 -24.22 -0.24 13.46
N ALA A 91 -25.29 0.53 13.27
CA ALA A 91 -26.06 1.01 14.41
C ALA A 91 -27.51 1.19 14.02
N THR A 92 -28.35 0.29 14.52
CA THR A 92 -29.79 0.52 14.60
C THR A 92 -30.44 0.75 13.24
N ILE A 93 -30.40 -0.26 12.38
CA ILE A 93 -31.56 -0.54 11.51
C ILE A 93 -32.62 -1.24 12.39
N ASN A 94 -32.96 -0.64 13.54
CA ASN A 94 -34.16 -1.03 14.26
C ASN A 94 -35.28 -0.27 13.58
N VAL A 95 -36.13 -1.03 12.90
CA VAL A 95 -37.35 -0.59 12.21
C VAL A 95 -37.12 -0.16 10.75
N LEU A 96 -36.89 -1.13 9.85
CA LEU A 96 -37.16 -0.95 8.41
C LEU A 96 -38.66 -0.91 8.06
N ARG A 97 -39.57 -1.02 9.03
CA ARG A 97 -40.98 -0.57 8.95
C ARG A 97 -41.67 -0.89 10.28
N ASN A 98 -42.52 0.02 10.77
CA ASN A 98 -43.51 -0.28 11.82
C ASN A 98 -44.91 0.16 11.35
N LEU A 99 -45.19 0.01 10.05
CA LEU A 99 -46.42 0.52 9.44
C LEU A 99 -47.45 -0.57 9.12
N THR A 100 -47.13 -1.86 9.32
CA THR A 100 -48.00 -2.99 8.93
C THR A 100 -47.87 -4.26 9.81
N GLY A 101 -47.22 -4.19 10.97
CA GLY A 101 -46.92 -5.39 11.78
C GLY A 101 -45.84 -6.30 11.17
N GLU A 102 -45.06 -5.78 10.21
CA GLU A 102 -43.88 -6.46 9.66
C GLU A 102 -42.63 -5.73 10.09
N SER A 103 -41.59 -6.48 10.48
CA SER A 103 -40.29 -5.95 10.89
C SER A 103 -39.19 -6.52 10.00
N VAL A 104 -38.29 -5.66 9.53
CA VAL A 104 -37.04 -6.05 8.88
C VAL A 104 -35.88 -5.47 9.69
N TYR A 105 -34.90 -6.29 10.01
CA TYR A 105 -33.72 -5.88 10.78
C TYR A 105 -32.46 -6.62 10.32
N LEU A 106 -31.32 -5.98 10.53
CA LEU A 106 -30.01 -6.57 10.28
C LEU A 106 -29.59 -7.37 11.50
N SER A 107 -29.43 -8.69 11.36
CA SER A 107 -29.04 -9.58 12.47
C SER A 107 -27.54 -9.75 12.57
N ASP A 108 -26.82 -9.69 11.45
CA ASP A 108 -25.37 -9.84 11.40
C ASP A 108 -24.78 -9.06 10.21
N SER A 109 -23.60 -8.48 10.41
CA SER A 109 -22.88 -7.78 9.37
C SER A 109 -21.37 -7.85 9.55
N THR A 110 -20.69 -8.14 8.44
CA THR A 110 -19.24 -8.00 8.30
C THR A 110 -19.00 -7.15 7.05
N THR A 111 -18.68 -5.88 7.28
CA THR A 111 -18.28 -4.93 6.23
C THR A 111 -17.06 -4.14 6.70
N TYR A 112 -16.27 -3.65 5.77
CA TYR A 112 -15.04 -2.94 6.08
C TYR A 112 -15.07 -1.59 5.40
N PRO A 113 -15.09 -0.49 6.18
CA PRO A 113 -15.00 0.85 5.61
C PRO A 113 -13.74 1.00 4.76
N VAL A 114 -13.91 1.61 3.59
CA VAL A 114 -12.80 2.00 2.75
C VAL A 114 -12.17 3.29 3.28
N GLU A 115 -10.84 3.28 3.47
CA GLU A 115 -10.06 4.42 3.93
C GLU A 115 -9.45 5.24 2.77
N ASP A 116 -9.47 6.56 2.89
CA ASP A 116 -8.99 7.50 1.87
C ASP A 116 -7.49 7.31 1.58
N ARG A 117 -6.72 6.87 2.57
CA ARG A 117 -5.27 6.77 2.45
C ARG A 117 -4.83 5.77 1.40
N ALA A 118 -5.57 4.66 1.28
CA ALA A 118 -5.35 3.66 0.26
C ALA A 118 -5.44 4.23 -1.17
N LEU A 119 -6.23 5.29 -1.39
CA LEU A 119 -6.40 5.95 -2.69
C LEU A 119 -5.16 6.72 -3.13
N THR A 120 -4.23 6.98 -2.22
CA THR A 120 -3.01 7.74 -2.49
C THR A 120 -1.85 6.88 -3.00
N PHE A 121 -1.89 5.56 -2.74
CA PHE A 121 -0.88 4.62 -3.22
C PHE A 121 -0.99 4.45 -4.75
N ALA A 122 0.12 4.24 -5.45
CA ALA A 122 0.09 3.93 -6.88
C ALA A 122 0.40 2.45 -7.13
N TYR A 123 -0.60 1.70 -7.61
CA TYR A 123 -0.50 0.25 -7.80
C TYR A 123 -0.11 -0.11 -9.24
N GLU A 124 0.76 -1.09 -9.38
CA GLU A 124 1.20 -1.63 -10.67
C GLU A 124 0.02 -2.22 -11.45
N LEU A 125 -0.02 -1.97 -12.76
CA LEU A 125 -1.08 -2.42 -13.63
C LEU A 125 -0.87 -3.87 -14.07
N SER A 126 -1.93 -4.66 -13.99
CA SER A 126 -1.97 -6.07 -14.39
C SER A 126 -1.63 -6.34 -15.87
N GLN A 127 -1.74 -5.31 -16.72
CA GLN A 127 -1.53 -5.42 -18.16
C GLN A 127 -0.06 -5.27 -18.58
N VAL A 128 0.84 -4.98 -17.64
CA VAL A 128 2.27 -4.84 -17.92
C VAL A 128 2.87 -6.21 -18.31
N LYS A 129 3.53 -6.26 -19.47
CA LYS A 129 4.10 -7.51 -20.03
C LYS A 129 5.10 -8.17 -19.08
N GLU A 130 5.90 -7.39 -18.36
CA GLU A 130 6.93 -7.91 -17.46
C GLU A 130 6.32 -8.68 -16.28
N LEU A 131 5.11 -8.31 -15.82
CA LEU A 131 4.40 -9.10 -14.82
C LEU A 131 3.97 -10.46 -15.37
N TYR A 132 3.55 -10.53 -16.64
CA TYR A 132 3.25 -11.82 -17.27
C TYR A 132 4.50 -12.71 -17.37
N GLU A 133 5.65 -12.12 -17.74
CA GLU A 133 6.93 -12.82 -17.81
C GLU A 133 7.38 -13.35 -16.44
N LEU A 134 7.32 -12.53 -15.38
CA LEU A 134 7.64 -12.94 -14.01
C LEU A 134 6.76 -14.09 -13.53
N ARG A 135 5.44 -13.97 -13.70
CA ARG A 135 4.50 -15.02 -13.32
C ARG A 135 4.80 -16.32 -14.07
N SER A 136 5.10 -16.23 -15.35
CA SER A 136 5.44 -17.41 -16.17
C SER A 136 6.73 -18.06 -15.69
N LEU A 137 7.78 -17.28 -15.36
CA LEU A 137 9.03 -17.79 -14.81
C LEU A 137 8.84 -18.52 -13.48
N TYR A 138 8.00 -17.98 -12.60
CA TYR A 138 7.68 -18.61 -11.32
C TYR A 138 6.88 -19.91 -11.51
N LEU A 139 5.76 -19.86 -12.23
CA LEU A 139 4.86 -21.01 -12.41
C LEU A 139 5.49 -22.16 -13.21
N LEU A 140 6.43 -21.89 -14.12
CA LEU A 140 7.15 -22.94 -14.83
C LEU A 140 8.04 -23.78 -13.89
N LYS A 141 8.56 -23.16 -12.82
CA LYS A 141 9.47 -23.79 -11.88
C LYS A 141 8.77 -24.35 -10.65
N ASN A 142 7.68 -23.74 -10.22
CA ASN A 142 6.95 -24.15 -9.03
C ASN A 142 5.64 -24.85 -9.42
N LYS A 143 5.74 -26.16 -9.69
CA LYS A 143 4.61 -27.07 -9.92
C LYS A 143 4.23 -27.82 -8.64
N SER A 144 4.30 -27.17 -7.47
CA SER A 144 3.96 -27.81 -6.20
C SER A 144 2.44 -28.00 -6.05
N GLU A 145 2.06 -28.87 -5.12
CA GLU A 145 0.70 -29.01 -4.61
C GLU A 145 0.18 -27.65 -4.11
N GLN A 146 -1.14 -27.48 -4.04
CA GLN A 146 -1.72 -26.21 -3.59
C GLN A 146 -1.19 -25.87 -2.18
N PRO A 147 -0.55 -24.70 -1.98
CA PRO A 147 -0.03 -24.33 -0.67
C PRO A 147 -1.17 -24.26 0.35
N ALA A 148 -0.87 -24.60 1.60
CA ALA A 148 -1.87 -24.74 2.66
C ALA A 148 -2.52 -23.40 3.06
N SER A 149 -1.82 -22.29 2.86
CA SER A 149 -2.30 -20.94 3.14
C SER A 149 -1.69 -19.88 2.21
N GLN A 150 -2.28 -18.69 2.19
CA GLN A 150 -1.72 -17.53 1.48
C GLN A 150 -0.35 -17.12 2.03
N LEU A 151 -0.14 -17.26 3.34
CA LEU A 151 1.13 -16.97 3.99
C LEU A 151 2.23 -17.93 3.53
N ASP A 152 1.93 -19.23 3.47
CA ASP A 152 2.89 -20.25 3.01
C ASP A 152 3.27 -20.02 1.54
N GLN A 153 2.28 -19.67 0.70
CA GLN A 153 2.54 -19.32 -0.69
C GLN A 153 3.49 -18.11 -0.82
N LEU A 154 3.33 -17.10 0.04
CA LEU A 154 4.20 -15.92 0.04
C LEU A 154 5.58 -16.21 0.61
N ALA A 155 5.69 -17.10 1.60
CA ALA A 155 6.98 -17.57 2.11
C ALA A 155 7.76 -18.37 1.05
N GLU A 156 7.11 -19.28 0.33
CA GLU A 156 7.71 -19.99 -0.82
C GLU A 156 8.13 -19.03 -1.94
N LEU A 157 7.33 -17.98 -2.18
CA LEU A 157 7.66 -16.96 -3.16
C LEU A 157 8.90 -16.15 -2.75
N ASN A 158 9.02 -15.84 -1.46
CA ASN A 158 10.18 -15.16 -0.89
C ASN A 158 11.43 -16.05 -1.00
N ASP A 159 11.29 -17.34 -0.66
CA ASP A 159 12.33 -18.36 -0.83
C ASP A 159 12.83 -18.41 -2.26
N TRP A 160 11.91 -18.55 -3.22
CA TRP A 160 12.23 -18.62 -4.64
C TRP A 160 12.95 -17.35 -5.11
N THR A 161 12.45 -16.18 -4.70
CA THR A 161 13.03 -14.89 -5.09
C THR A 161 14.46 -14.78 -4.61
N ARG A 162 14.75 -15.20 -3.38
CA ARG A 162 16.08 -15.00 -2.78
C ARG A 162 17.16 -15.95 -3.32
N GLN A 163 16.77 -17.07 -3.93
CA GLN A 163 17.71 -18.07 -4.48
C GLN A 163 18.52 -17.59 -5.68
N HIS A 164 18.20 -16.42 -6.23
CA HIS A 164 18.71 -16.04 -7.54
C HIS A 164 20.11 -15.40 -7.55
N TRP A 165 20.59 -14.84 -6.43
CA TRP A 165 21.92 -14.23 -6.36
C TRP A 165 22.53 -14.30 -4.97
N ILE A 166 23.84 -14.04 -4.88
CA ILE A 166 24.54 -13.75 -3.62
C ILE A 166 24.46 -12.24 -3.38
N HIS A 167 24.30 -11.82 -2.12
CA HIS A 167 24.23 -10.41 -1.78
C HIS A 167 25.49 -9.66 -2.24
N GLY A 168 25.32 -8.47 -2.80
CA GLY A 168 26.43 -7.62 -3.26
C GLY A 168 25.97 -6.47 -4.15
N SER A 169 26.88 -5.86 -4.90
CA SER A 169 26.59 -4.66 -5.71
C SER A 169 27.39 -4.61 -7.02
N ASN A 170 27.66 -5.77 -7.62
CA ASN A 170 28.56 -5.88 -8.78
C ASN A 170 27.88 -5.56 -10.14
N ARG A 171 26.59 -5.21 -10.15
CA ARG A 171 25.84 -4.83 -11.35
C ARG A 171 25.02 -3.55 -11.14
N PRO A 172 24.88 -2.71 -12.17
CA PRO A 172 24.03 -1.52 -12.10
C PRO A 172 22.55 -1.92 -12.03
N VAL A 173 21.75 -1.07 -11.38
CA VAL A 173 20.30 -1.23 -11.28
C VAL A 173 19.60 0.02 -11.80
N ASN A 174 18.62 -0.17 -12.67
CA ASN A 174 17.80 0.92 -13.19
C ASN A 174 16.63 1.22 -12.25
N PHE A 175 16.84 2.09 -11.26
CA PHE A 175 15.77 2.53 -10.35
C PHE A 175 14.78 3.53 -10.98
N PHE A 176 14.98 3.97 -12.22
CA PHE A 176 13.99 4.80 -12.92
C PHE A 176 12.80 3.96 -13.39
N ARG A 177 13.09 2.76 -13.88
CA ARG A 177 12.12 1.75 -14.28
C ARG A 177 12.61 0.40 -13.78
N PHE A 178 12.41 0.15 -12.50
CA PHE A 178 12.87 -1.10 -11.89
C PHE A 178 12.18 -2.29 -12.57
N ASN A 179 12.97 -3.26 -13.02
CA ASN A 179 12.49 -4.41 -13.78
C ASN A 179 13.12 -5.71 -13.23
N ALA A 180 12.33 -6.46 -12.46
CA ALA A 180 12.74 -7.72 -11.86
C ALA A 180 13.12 -8.78 -12.91
N VAL A 181 12.54 -8.75 -14.12
CA VAL A 181 12.93 -9.70 -15.18
C VAL A 181 14.41 -9.51 -15.54
N GLU A 182 14.83 -8.26 -15.74
CA GLU A 182 16.22 -7.91 -16.04
C GLU A 182 17.16 -8.29 -14.89
N ILE A 183 16.74 -8.04 -13.64
CA ILE A 183 17.52 -8.43 -12.45
C ILE A 183 17.72 -9.94 -12.40
N LEU A 184 16.66 -10.73 -12.58
CA LEU A 184 16.73 -12.19 -12.57
C LEU A 184 17.59 -12.73 -13.73
N GLU A 185 17.56 -12.10 -14.90
CA GLU A 185 18.44 -12.47 -16.02
C GLU A 185 19.91 -12.14 -15.76
N GLN A 186 20.20 -10.98 -15.18
CA GLN A 186 21.56 -10.58 -14.82
C GLN A 186 22.11 -11.42 -13.67
N ALA A 187 21.26 -11.79 -12.71
CA ALA A 187 21.61 -12.69 -11.61
C ALA A 187 22.10 -14.05 -12.12
N LYS A 188 21.44 -14.63 -13.13
CA LYS A 188 21.91 -15.85 -13.84
C LYS A 188 23.31 -15.70 -14.45
N ARG A 189 23.77 -14.48 -14.70
CA ARG A 189 25.11 -14.14 -15.23
C ARG A 189 26.06 -13.66 -14.14
N GLY A 190 25.81 -14.04 -12.88
CA GLY A 190 26.63 -13.69 -11.71
C GLY A 190 26.39 -12.28 -11.17
N GLY A 191 25.26 -11.66 -11.51
CA GLY A 191 24.84 -10.40 -10.89
C GLY A 191 24.54 -10.59 -9.40
N GLN A 192 25.02 -9.66 -8.59
CA GLN A 192 24.85 -9.59 -7.14
C GLN A 192 24.16 -8.28 -6.78
N TYR A 193 23.21 -8.38 -5.85
CA TYR A 193 22.35 -7.25 -5.47
C TYR A 193 22.09 -7.22 -3.97
N TRP A 194 21.74 -6.05 -3.45
CA TRP A 194 21.52 -5.80 -2.02
C TRP A 194 20.03 -5.78 -1.65
N CYS A 195 19.74 -5.56 -0.36
CA CYS A 195 18.41 -5.67 0.23
C CYS A 195 17.29 -4.89 -0.49
N GLN A 196 17.56 -3.68 -0.97
CA GLN A 196 16.56 -2.89 -1.70
C GLN A 196 16.15 -3.59 -3.01
N VAL A 197 17.11 -4.13 -3.75
CA VAL A 197 16.85 -4.84 -5.01
C VAL A 197 16.14 -6.17 -4.75
N ALA A 198 16.50 -6.86 -3.66
CA ALA A 198 15.79 -8.07 -3.22
C ALA A 198 14.32 -7.80 -2.95
N SER A 199 14.05 -6.79 -2.13
CA SER A 199 12.69 -6.40 -1.75
C SER A 199 11.87 -5.89 -2.93
N MET A 200 12.45 -5.06 -3.81
CA MET A 200 11.76 -4.61 -5.02
C MET A 200 11.48 -5.75 -6.01
N THR A 201 12.41 -6.71 -6.14
CA THR A 201 12.20 -7.93 -6.95
C THR A 201 11.03 -8.73 -6.40
N PHE A 202 11.00 -8.98 -5.09
CA PHE A 202 9.91 -9.70 -4.44
C PHE A 202 8.57 -8.96 -4.58
N VAL A 203 8.54 -7.63 -4.44
CA VAL A 203 7.34 -6.82 -4.67
C VAL A 203 6.78 -7.04 -6.08
N GLN A 204 7.60 -7.00 -7.12
CA GLN A 204 7.13 -7.22 -8.50
C GLN A 204 6.73 -8.66 -8.75
N VAL A 205 7.45 -9.64 -8.19
CA VAL A 205 7.11 -11.06 -8.29
C VAL A 205 5.77 -11.35 -7.59
N ALA A 206 5.54 -10.84 -6.37
CA ALA A 206 4.25 -10.95 -5.67
C ALA A 206 3.12 -10.27 -6.46
N THR A 207 3.38 -9.07 -6.98
CA THR A 207 2.40 -8.32 -7.78
C THR A 207 2.05 -9.03 -9.09
N SER A 208 3.00 -9.77 -9.69
CA SER A 208 2.75 -10.59 -10.88
C SER A 208 1.76 -11.73 -10.66
N LEU A 209 1.62 -12.18 -9.41
CA LEU A 209 0.67 -13.20 -8.97
C LEU A 209 -0.64 -12.61 -8.42
N GLY A 210 -0.79 -11.29 -8.47
CA GLY A 210 -1.99 -10.56 -8.02
C GLY A 210 -2.00 -10.18 -6.54
N TYR A 211 -0.90 -10.40 -5.81
CA TYR A 211 -0.75 -9.88 -4.45
C TYR A 211 -0.43 -8.39 -4.46
N GLN A 212 -0.77 -7.69 -3.38
CA GLN A 212 -0.42 -6.28 -3.22
C GLN A 212 0.77 -6.18 -2.28
N ALA A 213 1.88 -5.68 -2.80
CA ALA A 213 3.14 -5.59 -2.07
C ALA A 213 3.75 -4.18 -2.20
N ARG A 214 4.53 -3.76 -1.21
CA ARG A 214 5.16 -2.44 -1.15
C ARG A 214 6.55 -2.49 -0.55
N LEU A 215 7.41 -1.56 -0.96
CA LEU A 215 8.77 -1.43 -0.44
C LEU A 215 8.77 -0.61 0.85
N LEU A 216 9.55 -1.06 1.83
CA LEU A 216 9.86 -0.32 3.05
C LEU A 216 11.36 -0.04 3.13
N SER A 217 11.68 1.20 3.47
CA SER A 217 13.00 1.64 3.90
C SER A 217 13.07 1.61 5.41
N LEU A 218 14.08 0.96 5.96
CA LEU A 218 14.30 0.79 7.40
C LEU A 218 15.55 1.55 7.87
N TYR A 219 15.50 2.01 9.11
CA TYR A 219 16.55 2.83 9.71
C TYR A 219 16.69 2.54 11.22
N GLU A 220 17.90 2.21 11.66
CA GLU A 220 18.23 2.11 13.09
C GLU A 220 18.32 3.49 13.72
N THR A 221 18.91 4.43 12.98
CA THR A 221 18.98 5.84 13.36
C THR A 221 18.26 6.69 12.32
N PRO A 222 17.62 7.82 12.70
CA PRO A 222 16.84 8.65 11.78
C PRO A 222 17.74 9.46 10.83
N THR A 223 18.59 8.78 10.08
CA THR A 223 19.49 9.34 9.09
C THR A 223 18.77 9.57 7.76
N ARG A 224 19.48 10.17 6.81
CA ARG A 224 18.92 10.51 5.51
C ARG A 224 18.75 9.29 4.61
N GLU A 225 19.67 8.32 4.68
CA GLU A 225 19.73 7.15 3.82
C GLU A 225 19.31 5.90 4.62
N PRO A 226 18.51 4.99 4.03
CA PRO A 226 18.12 3.76 4.70
C PRO A 226 19.32 2.81 4.85
N GLU A 227 19.34 2.09 5.95
CA GLU A 227 20.37 1.09 6.25
C GLU A 227 19.92 -0.30 5.78
N HIS A 228 18.60 -0.53 5.74
CA HIS A 228 18.02 -1.79 5.26
C HIS A 228 16.71 -1.54 4.50
N ALA A 229 16.28 -2.54 3.73
CA ALA A 229 15.02 -2.47 2.99
C ALA A 229 14.34 -3.84 2.95
N VAL A 230 13.04 -3.83 3.17
CA VAL A 230 12.18 -5.03 3.22
C VAL A 230 10.92 -4.80 2.39
N ALA A 231 10.15 -5.85 2.16
CA ALA A 231 8.83 -5.75 1.54
C ALA A 231 7.73 -5.99 2.57
N GLU A 232 6.58 -5.35 2.39
CA GLU A 232 5.34 -5.76 3.03
C GLU A 232 4.33 -6.21 1.98
N VAL A 233 3.56 -7.26 2.29
CA VAL A 233 2.54 -7.82 1.41
C VAL A 233 1.21 -7.93 2.15
N TRP A 234 0.12 -7.57 1.47
CA TRP A 234 -1.24 -7.77 1.97
C TRP A 234 -1.64 -9.25 1.93
N VAL A 235 -2.09 -9.77 3.07
CA VAL A 235 -2.58 -11.14 3.26
C VAL A 235 -4.07 -11.08 3.59
N ASP A 236 -4.91 -11.36 2.60
CA ASP A 236 -6.38 -11.39 2.68
C ASP A 236 -6.89 -12.34 3.77
N GLU A 237 -6.28 -13.51 3.94
CA GLU A 237 -6.68 -14.49 4.98
C GLU A 237 -6.53 -13.92 6.40
N LEU A 238 -5.63 -12.97 6.58
CA LEU A 238 -5.34 -12.33 7.86
C LEU A 238 -5.92 -10.91 7.95
N GLY A 239 -6.41 -10.35 6.84
CA GLY A 239 -6.83 -8.96 6.75
C GLY A 239 -5.74 -7.97 7.17
N LYS A 240 -4.46 -8.28 6.90
CA LYS A 240 -3.32 -7.45 7.32
C LYS A 240 -2.17 -7.46 6.34
N TRP A 241 -1.34 -6.43 6.43
CA TRP A 241 -0.01 -6.41 5.83
C TRP A 241 0.95 -7.27 6.68
N VAL A 242 1.87 -7.96 6.02
CA VAL A 242 2.90 -8.81 6.64
C VAL A 242 4.25 -8.47 6.03
N VAL A 243 5.28 -8.34 6.87
CA VAL A 243 6.64 -8.06 6.40
C VAL A 243 7.36 -9.33 5.95
N PHE A 244 8.09 -9.22 4.86
CA PHE A 244 9.04 -10.22 4.37
C PHE A 244 10.38 -9.55 4.13
N ASP A 245 11.41 -10.08 4.78
CA ASP A 245 12.79 -9.73 4.49
C ASP A 245 13.30 -10.71 3.43
N THR A 246 13.28 -10.27 2.18
CA THR A 246 13.73 -11.11 1.08
C THR A 246 15.23 -11.36 1.14
N ASP A 247 16.03 -10.39 1.56
CA ASP A 247 17.50 -10.50 1.53
C ASP A 247 18.02 -11.53 2.53
N PHE A 248 17.39 -11.62 3.70
CA PHE A 248 17.69 -12.64 4.71
C PHE A 248 16.81 -13.88 4.62
N ASN A 249 15.85 -13.86 3.69
CA ASN A 249 14.85 -14.90 3.49
C ASN A 249 14.08 -15.29 4.77
N LEU A 250 13.43 -14.31 5.39
CA LEU A 250 12.71 -14.49 6.65
C LEU A 250 11.47 -13.60 6.78
N TYR A 251 10.64 -13.93 7.75
CA TYR A 251 9.58 -13.08 8.28
C TYR A 251 9.46 -13.29 9.79
N TYR A 252 8.57 -12.55 10.45
CA TYR A 252 8.46 -12.55 11.91
C TYR A 252 7.04 -12.93 12.34
N ARG A 253 6.94 -13.61 13.48
CA ARG A 253 5.67 -13.93 14.17
C ARG A 253 5.74 -13.44 15.61
N ASN A 254 4.59 -13.06 16.17
CA ASN A 254 4.48 -12.82 17.61
C ASN A 254 4.40 -14.14 18.40
N GLN A 255 4.32 -14.06 19.73
CA GLN A 255 4.16 -15.22 20.63
C GLN A 255 2.95 -16.11 20.32
N LEU A 256 1.91 -15.57 19.67
CA LEU A 256 0.71 -16.30 19.28
C LEU A 256 0.84 -16.95 17.90
N GLY A 257 2.01 -16.83 17.25
CA GLY A 257 2.25 -17.37 15.91
C GLY A 257 1.65 -16.53 14.77
N VAL A 258 1.14 -15.33 15.05
CA VAL A 258 0.59 -14.43 14.03
C VAL A 258 1.73 -13.68 13.34
N PRO A 259 1.82 -13.69 11.99
CA PRO A 259 2.88 -12.98 11.29
C PRO A 259 2.76 -11.47 11.47
N MET A 260 3.90 -10.77 11.53
CA MET A 260 3.98 -9.37 11.93
C MET A 260 4.19 -8.42 10.74
N ASN A 261 3.79 -7.16 10.91
CA ASN A 261 4.14 -6.03 10.03
C ASN A 261 5.26 -5.17 10.65
N ALA A 262 5.74 -4.17 9.92
CA ALA A 262 6.85 -3.32 10.37
C ALA A 262 6.51 -2.48 11.61
N LEU A 263 5.27 -2.02 11.77
CA LEU A 263 4.85 -1.26 12.96
C LEU A 263 4.79 -2.14 14.20
N GLU A 264 4.27 -3.36 14.09
CA GLU A 264 4.24 -4.30 15.21
C GLU A 264 5.67 -4.64 15.68
N LEU A 265 6.62 -4.75 14.73
CA LEU A 265 8.05 -4.91 15.05
C LEU A 265 8.66 -3.66 15.68
N HIS A 266 8.32 -2.47 15.17
CA HIS A 266 8.69 -1.19 15.77
C HIS A 266 8.19 -1.09 17.21
N GLU A 267 6.91 -1.40 17.45
CA GLU A 267 6.27 -1.36 18.76
C GLU A 267 6.94 -2.33 19.73
N ALA A 268 7.21 -3.56 19.31
CA ALA A 268 7.94 -4.52 20.12
C ALA A 268 9.35 -4.02 20.48
N LEU A 269 10.04 -3.36 19.54
CA LEU A 269 11.37 -2.78 19.78
C LEU A 269 11.32 -1.62 20.78
N VAL A 270 10.42 -0.65 20.60
CA VAL A 270 10.38 0.56 21.46
C VAL A 270 9.81 0.28 22.85
N THR A 271 9.02 -0.79 23.00
CA THR A 271 8.52 -1.27 24.30
C THR A 271 9.44 -2.26 24.99
N GLY A 272 10.51 -2.70 24.32
CA GLY A 272 11.46 -3.69 24.85
C GLY A 272 10.95 -5.13 24.85
N ASN A 273 9.84 -5.42 24.16
CA ASN A 273 9.23 -6.75 24.08
C ASN A 273 9.76 -7.59 22.90
N VAL A 274 11.07 -7.48 22.61
CA VAL A 274 11.68 -8.16 21.45
C VAL A 274 11.83 -9.67 21.63
N ASP A 275 11.93 -10.15 22.87
CA ASP A 275 12.04 -11.57 23.21
C ASP A 275 10.78 -12.36 22.82
N SER A 276 9.66 -11.66 22.58
CA SER A 276 8.39 -12.22 22.13
C SER A 276 8.34 -12.52 20.63
N ILE A 277 9.34 -12.07 19.86
CA ILE A 277 9.34 -12.16 18.41
C ILE A 277 9.98 -13.48 17.99
N GLN A 278 9.22 -14.30 17.26
CA GLN A 278 9.73 -15.50 16.60
C GLN A 278 10.16 -15.16 15.17
N VAL A 279 11.43 -15.39 14.85
CA VAL A 279 11.93 -15.32 13.47
C VAL A 279 11.61 -16.61 12.74
N VAL A 280 10.85 -16.51 11.66
CA VAL A 280 10.55 -17.63 10.76
C VAL A 280 11.40 -17.51 9.51
N LYS A 281 12.03 -18.63 9.20
CA LYS A 281 13.25 -18.70 8.42
C LYS A 281 12.90 -19.53 7.19
N GLY A 282 12.95 -18.96 5.99
CA GLY A 282 12.57 -19.61 4.72
C GLY A 282 13.44 -20.81 4.32
N ALA A 283 12.99 -21.77 3.50
CA ALA A 283 13.70 -23.05 3.31
C ALA A 283 15.13 -22.87 2.74
N TYR A 284 15.32 -21.92 1.83
CA TYR A 284 16.64 -21.56 1.33
C TYR A 284 17.38 -20.65 2.33
N ARG A 285 18.67 -20.93 2.59
CA ARG A 285 19.52 -20.06 3.40
C ARG A 285 20.55 -19.37 2.52
N PRO A 286 20.55 -18.02 2.47
CA PRO A 286 21.56 -17.33 1.71
C PRO A 286 22.96 -17.46 2.34
N GLU A 287 23.97 -17.60 1.50
CA GLU A 287 25.37 -17.66 1.95
C GLU A 287 25.75 -16.44 2.80
N HIS A 288 26.48 -16.66 3.89
CA HIS A 288 26.88 -15.63 4.86
C HIS A 288 25.73 -14.99 5.65
N TYR A 289 24.50 -15.50 5.51
CA TYR A 289 23.31 -15.05 6.25
C TYR A 289 22.75 -16.11 7.19
N ASP A 290 23.51 -17.15 7.52
CA ASP A 290 23.14 -18.10 8.57
C ASP A 290 23.26 -17.43 9.95
N ILE A 291 22.18 -16.78 10.35
CA ILE A 291 22.05 -16.17 11.67
C ILE A 291 21.73 -17.28 12.68
N GLU A 292 22.73 -17.79 13.38
CA GLU A 292 22.55 -18.75 14.48
C GLU A 292 22.17 -18.01 15.78
N GLY A 293 20.91 -18.14 16.19
CA GLY A 293 20.43 -17.72 17.51
C GLY A 293 19.90 -16.28 17.65
N ALA A 294 19.05 -16.08 18.67
CA ALA A 294 18.35 -14.83 18.97
C ALA A 294 19.27 -13.64 19.30
N LEU A 295 20.56 -13.88 19.59
CA LEU A 295 21.58 -12.86 19.88
C LEU A 295 22.40 -12.40 18.65
N ALA A 296 22.32 -13.11 17.52
CA ALA A 296 22.83 -12.65 16.21
C ALA A 296 21.73 -12.00 15.35
N GLN A 297 20.46 -12.35 15.61
CA GLN A 297 19.24 -11.70 15.12
C GLN A 297 19.01 -10.22 15.56
N PRO A 298 19.60 -9.69 16.65
CA PRO A 298 19.49 -8.29 17.03
C PRO A 298 20.17 -7.34 16.05
N LEU A 299 20.81 -7.82 14.98
CA LEU A 299 21.33 -6.92 13.94
C LEU A 299 20.22 -6.39 13.03
N LEU A 300 19.11 -7.11 12.85
CA LEU A 300 18.05 -6.71 11.90
C LEU A 300 16.89 -5.98 12.56
N LEU A 301 16.49 -6.41 13.76
CA LEU A 301 15.39 -5.80 14.48
C LEU A 301 15.59 -4.31 14.78
N PRO A 302 16.80 -3.82 15.11
CA PRO A 302 17.04 -2.39 15.32
C PRO A 302 16.69 -1.53 14.11
N TYR A 303 16.77 -2.05 12.88
CA TYR A 303 16.36 -1.29 11.69
C TYR A 303 14.87 -0.95 11.68
N TYR A 304 14.02 -1.70 12.40
CA TYR A 304 12.60 -1.37 12.54
C TYR A 304 12.34 -0.20 13.52
N ARG A 305 13.38 0.39 14.13
CA ARG A 305 13.22 1.56 14.99
C ARG A 305 12.59 2.73 14.24
N HIS A 306 12.94 2.93 12.97
CA HIS A 306 12.24 3.85 12.10
C HIS A 306 12.04 3.22 10.73
N PHE A 307 10.90 3.50 10.10
CA PHE A 307 10.65 3.02 8.74
C PHE A 307 9.84 4.02 7.92
N CYS A 308 10.00 3.92 6.62
CA CYS A 308 9.21 4.65 5.64
C CYS A 308 8.70 3.70 4.56
N ILE A 309 7.42 3.83 4.21
CA ILE A 309 6.77 3.08 3.14
C ILE A 309 6.94 3.87 1.84
N GLU A 310 7.38 3.21 0.77
CA GLU A 310 7.29 3.77 -0.57
C GLU A 310 5.84 3.70 -1.05
N MET A 311 5.22 4.85 -1.32
CA MET A 311 3.78 5.01 -1.62
C MET A 311 3.41 4.65 -3.07
N ARG A 312 4.12 3.67 -3.62
CA ARG A 312 3.88 3.08 -4.95
C ARG A 312 4.63 1.77 -5.12
N ASN A 313 4.17 0.97 -6.07
CA ASN A 313 4.91 -0.16 -6.63
C ASN A 313 4.84 -0.24 -8.17
N ASP A 314 4.26 0.77 -8.82
CA ASP A 314 4.01 0.85 -10.26
C ASP A 314 5.24 1.27 -11.09
N TRP A 315 6.42 0.76 -10.74
CA TRP A 315 7.69 1.16 -11.33
C TRP A 315 7.79 0.82 -12.83
N LEU A 316 7.04 -0.18 -13.32
CA LEU A 316 7.02 -0.55 -14.74
C LEU A 316 5.99 0.26 -15.54
N SER A 317 4.78 0.45 -15.00
CA SER A 317 3.73 1.22 -15.67
C SER A 317 4.08 2.71 -15.76
N HIS A 318 4.69 3.27 -14.71
CA HIS A 318 4.94 4.72 -14.61
C HIS A 318 6.39 5.02 -14.20
N PRO A 319 7.33 5.09 -15.16
CA PRO A 319 8.69 5.53 -14.89
C PRO A 319 8.74 7.06 -14.74
N TYR A 320 8.28 7.58 -13.59
CA TYR A 320 8.23 9.02 -13.35
C TYR A 320 9.62 9.68 -13.42
N PHE A 321 9.68 10.86 -14.05
CA PHE A 321 10.92 11.61 -14.24
C PHE A 321 11.59 12.00 -12.90
N PRO A 322 12.92 12.25 -12.88
CA PRO A 322 13.62 12.67 -11.66
C PRO A 322 13.01 13.92 -11.02
N GLY A 323 12.72 13.86 -9.72
CA GLY A 323 12.13 14.98 -8.98
C GLY A 323 10.60 15.03 -9.01
N HIS A 324 9.93 14.20 -9.80
CA HIS A 324 8.48 14.01 -9.70
C HIS A 324 8.08 13.67 -8.25
N PRO A 325 6.95 14.17 -7.72
CA PRO A 325 6.54 13.87 -6.34
C PRO A 325 6.52 12.37 -6.01
N LYS A 326 6.01 11.54 -6.93
CA LYS A 326 6.01 10.06 -6.88
C LYS A 326 7.37 9.37 -7.04
N ARG A 327 8.46 10.14 -7.17
CA ARG A 327 9.84 9.66 -7.20
C ARG A 327 10.76 10.60 -6.40
N SER A 328 10.24 11.10 -5.30
CA SER A 328 10.94 12.03 -4.41
C SER A 328 10.66 11.68 -2.96
N ASP A 329 11.22 12.47 -2.04
CA ASP A 329 10.92 12.38 -0.61
C ASP A 329 9.40 12.42 -0.32
N LYS A 330 8.59 13.04 -1.19
CA LYS A 330 7.12 13.08 -1.07
C LYS A 330 6.43 11.73 -1.31
N ASN A 331 7.12 10.77 -1.92
CA ASN A 331 6.61 9.42 -2.14
C ASN A 331 6.88 8.48 -0.96
N SER A 332 7.59 8.92 0.08
CA SER A 332 7.90 8.09 1.24
C SER A 332 7.05 8.52 2.43
N LEU A 333 6.27 7.60 2.99
CA LEU A 333 5.47 7.85 4.18
C LEU A 333 6.14 7.22 5.39
N CYS A 334 6.64 8.05 6.30
CA CYS A 334 7.39 7.58 7.46
C CYS A 334 6.53 7.48 8.71
N TRP A 335 6.66 6.40 9.47
CA TRP A 335 6.02 6.28 10.78
C TRP A 335 6.68 7.22 11.79
N SER A 336 5.89 7.83 12.69
CA SER A 336 6.42 8.58 13.82
C SER A 336 5.62 8.34 15.10
N ASP A 337 6.34 7.86 16.10
CA ASP A 337 5.98 7.77 17.51
C ASP A 337 6.29 9.05 18.31
N GLY A 338 6.57 10.16 17.63
CA GLY A 338 7.01 11.43 18.23
C GLY A 338 8.53 11.56 18.43
N LYS A 339 9.33 10.51 18.22
CA LYS A 339 10.81 10.50 18.35
C LYS A 339 11.54 10.33 17.02
N GLY A 340 10.88 10.71 15.91
CA GLY A 340 11.30 10.38 14.54
C GLY A 340 12.33 11.31 13.88
N PHE A 341 12.24 11.44 12.55
CA PHE A 341 13.22 11.97 11.58
C PHE A 341 13.73 13.44 11.71
N GLY A 342 13.63 14.05 12.89
CA GLY A 342 14.11 15.41 13.14
C GLY A 342 13.36 16.51 12.37
N PRO A 343 13.69 17.79 12.62
CA PRO A 343 12.93 18.94 12.11
C PRO A 343 13.10 19.20 10.60
N PHE A 344 14.01 18.49 9.93
CA PHE A 344 14.34 18.70 8.51
C PHE A 344 13.89 17.57 7.58
N ASN A 345 13.01 16.69 8.05
CA ASN A 345 12.44 15.64 7.23
C ASN A 345 11.46 16.24 6.20
N LEU A 346 11.75 16.05 4.90
CA LEU A 346 10.85 16.47 3.82
C LEU A 346 9.76 15.45 3.50
N ARG A 347 9.90 14.23 4.04
CA ARG A 347 8.99 13.10 3.84
C ARG A 347 7.71 13.29 4.66
N PRO A 348 6.53 12.99 4.10
CA PRO A 348 5.29 12.88 4.86
C PRO A 348 5.42 11.93 6.07
N ILE A 349 4.71 12.26 7.15
CA ILE A 349 4.70 11.50 8.40
C ILE A 349 3.30 10.92 8.65
N ALA A 350 3.23 9.65 9.00
CA ALA A 350 2.07 8.96 9.54
C ALA A 350 2.16 8.93 11.07
N ARG A 351 1.03 9.10 11.75
CA ARG A 351 0.94 9.05 13.23
C ARG A 351 -0.18 8.14 13.72
N SER A 352 -1.06 7.70 12.82
CA SER A 352 -2.06 6.68 13.11
C SER A 352 -1.72 5.39 12.36
N PRO A 353 -1.88 4.21 12.96
CA PRO A 353 -1.73 2.94 12.25
C PRO A 353 -2.60 2.85 10.98
N SER A 354 -3.80 3.44 10.99
CA SER A 354 -4.68 3.54 9.81
C SER A 354 -4.06 4.30 8.64
N ASP A 355 -3.14 5.25 8.91
CA ASP A 355 -2.45 6.00 7.85
C ASP A 355 -1.53 5.12 6.99
N ILE A 356 -1.17 3.93 7.49
CA ILE A 356 -0.18 3.04 6.87
C ILE A 356 -0.67 1.61 6.68
N TYR A 357 -1.68 1.16 7.41
CA TYR A 357 -2.24 -0.20 7.32
C TYR A 357 -3.69 -0.21 6.89
N TRP A 358 -4.00 0.51 5.81
CA TRP A 358 -5.32 0.46 5.19
C TRP A 358 -5.64 -0.96 4.68
N PRO A 359 -6.90 -1.42 4.79
CA PRO A 359 -7.31 -2.72 4.28
C PRO A 359 -7.43 -2.72 2.74
N LEU A 360 -7.18 -3.87 2.13
CA LEU A 360 -7.34 -4.09 0.69
C LEU A 360 -8.27 -5.26 0.40
N ASN A 361 -8.86 -5.27 -0.80
CA ASN A 361 -9.74 -6.31 -1.33
C ASN A 361 -11.04 -6.55 -0.54
N HIS A 362 -11.28 -5.78 0.51
CA HIS A 362 -12.52 -5.82 1.27
C HIS A 362 -13.62 -5.04 0.55
N VAL A 363 -14.88 -5.38 0.84
CA VAL A 363 -16.05 -4.72 0.26
C VAL A 363 -16.77 -3.89 1.33
N ASP A 364 -16.83 -2.58 1.13
CA ASP A 364 -17.59 -1.62 1.92
C ASP A 364 -19.03 -1.64 1.43
N ILE A 365 -19.93 -2.27 2.19
CA ILE A 365 -21.36 -2.36 1.89
C ILE A 365 -22.13 -1.31 2.68
N ARG A 366 -23.03 -0.60 1.98
CA ARG A 366 -24.03 0.29 2.57
C ARG A 366 -25.42 -0.02 2.06
N LEU A 367 -26.40 0.17 2.93
CA LEU A 367 -27.80 -0.11 2.65
C LEU A 367 -28.57 1.20 2.51
N ALA A 368 -29.49 1.25 1.56
CA ALA A 368 -30.47 2.32 1.48
C ALA A 368 -31.88 1.74 1.26
N MET A 369 -32.88 2.40 1.81
CA MET A 369 -34.27 2.08 1.49
C MET A 369 -34.68 2.73 0.18
N ASP A 370 -35.50 2.02 -0.61
CA ASP A 370 -36.22 2.65 -1.71
C ASP A 370 -37.26 3.63 -1.11
N VAL A 371 -37.02 4.93 -1.33
CA VAL A 371 -37.75 6.07 -0.74
C VAL A 371 -39.21 6.12 -1.21
N SER A 372 -39.63 5.25 -2.14
CA SER A 372 -41.03 5.10 -2.52
C SER A 372 -41.93 4.60 -1.38
N GLY A 373 -41.36 4.03 -0.31
CA GLY A 373 -42.07 3.69 0.93
C GLY A 373 -43.18 2.65 0.76
N ARG A 374 -43.34 2.07 -0.43
CA ARG A 374 -44.44 1.15 -0.79
C ARG A 374 -44.01 -0.31 -0.85
N ASP A 375 -42.73 -0.60 -1.12
CA ASP A 375 -42.24 -1.96 -1.30
C ASP A 375 -41.11 -2.31 -0.30
N PRO A 376 -41.42 -2.96 0.84
CA PRO A 376 -40.42 -3.38 1.81
C PRO A 376 -39.58 -4.57 1.31
N MET A 377 -39.96 -5.15 0.15
CA MET A 377 -39.29 -6.31 -0.40
C MET A 377 -37.98 -5.94 -1.06
N ASN A 378 -37.76 -4.67 -1.45
CA ASN A 378 -36.62 -4.29 -2.27
C ASN A 378 -35.65 -3.38 -1.52
N LEU A 379 -34.50 -3.93 -1.13
CA LEU A 379 -33.42 -3.21 -0.49
C LEU A 379 -32.37 -2.79 -1.53
N ALA A 380 -31.98 -1.52 -1.49
CA ALA A 380 -30.85 -1.03 -2.28
C ALA A 380 -29.54 -1.33 -1.55
N VAL A 381 -28.68 -2.14 -2.16
CA VAL A 381 -27.36 -2.49 -1.66
C VAL A 381 -26.33 -1.77 -2.50
N TYR A 382 -25.58 -0.87 -1.88
CA TYR A 382 -24.46 -0.18 -2.51
C TYR A 382 -23.16 -0.77 -1.97
N PHE A 383 -22.19 -0.95 -2.84
CA PHE A 383 -20.90 -1.46 -2.41
C PHE A 383 -19.76 -0.90 -3.25
N ARG A 384 -18.61 -0.79 -2.60
CA ARG A 384 -17.36 -0.37 -3.22
C ARG A 384 -16.19 -1.13 -2.61
N THR A 385 -15.05 -1.08 -3.27
CA THR A 385 -13.82 -1.72 -2.81
C THR A 385 -12.58 -0.93 -3.21
N ILE A 386 -11.49 -1.13 -2.48
CA ILE A 386 -10.15 -0.87 -2.96
C ILE A 386 -9.51 -2.23 -3.25
N THR A 387 -9.66 -2.66 -4.49
CA THR A 387 -9.03 -3.87 -5.01
C THR A 387 -8.15 -3.44 -6.18
N PRO A 388 -6.83 -3.36 -6.01
CA PRO A 388 -5.95 -3.03 -7.12
C PRO A 388 -6.14 -4.06 -8.25
N ASN A 389 -6.20 -3.56 -9.48
CA ASN A 389 -6.58 -4.36 -10.65
C ASN A 389 -7.95 -5.04 -10.51
N PHE A 390 -8.94 -4.39 -9.88
CA PHE A 390 -10.31 -4.91 -9.77
C PHE A 390 -10.86 -5.38 -11.12
N ASP A 391 -11.48 -6.56 -11.11
CA ASP A 391 -12.15 -7.16 -12.27
C ASP A 391 -13.68 -7.21 -12.06
N ARG A 392 -14.11 -7.79 -10.93
CA ARG A 392 -15.53 -8.01 -10.63
C ARG A 392 -15.78 -8.25 -9.15
N PHE A 393 -17.05 -8.20 -8.77
CA PHE A 393 -17.56 -8.80 -7.55
C PHE A 393 -18.13 -10.19 -7.83
N GLU A 394 -17.93 -11.11 -6.89
CA GLU A 394 -18.67 -12.37 -6.80
C GLU A 394 -19.71 -12.22 -5.69
N ILE A 395 -21.00 -12.38 -6.04
CA ILE A 395 -22.15 -12.16 -5.16
C ILE A 395 -22.94 -13.45 -5.01
N SER A 396 -23.21 -13.85 -3.78
CA SER A 396 -24.07 -14.97 -3.44
C SER A 396 -25.25 -14.49 -2.59
N LEU A 397 -26.46 -14.80 -3.04
CA LEU A 397 -27.71 -14.56 -2.31
C LEU A 397 -28.27 -15.91 -1.84
N GLN A 398 -28.88 -15.93 -0.66
CA GLN A 398 -29.48 -17.15 -0.12
C GLN A 398 -30.52 -17.75 -1.07
N GLY A 399 -30.30 -19.01 -1.47
CA GLY A 399 -31.20 -19.74 -2.37
C GLY A 399 -31.09 -19.34 -3.84
N ALA A 400 -30.03 -18.64 -4.24
CA ALA A 400 -29.71 -18.31 -5.63
C ALA A 400 -28.27 -18.75 -5.97
N PRO A 401 -27.96 -19.04 -7.25
CA PRO A 401 -26.59 -19.28 -7.68
C PRO A 401 -25.73 -18.01 -7.53
N GLU A 402 -24.43 -18.19 -7.32
CA GLU A 402 -23.46 -17.08 -7.33
C GLU A 402 -23.43 -16.43 -8.71
N PHE A 403 -23.33 -15.10 -8.76
CA PHE A 403 -23.26 -14.33 -10.00
C PHE A 403 -22.20 -13.23 -9.91
N PHE A 404 -21.79 -12.74 -11.07
CA PHE A 404 -20.77 -11.70 -11.19
C PHE A 404 -21.39 -10.32 -11.41
N HIS A 405 -20.79 -9.30 -10.80
CA HIS A 405 -21.28 -7.94 -10.86
C HIS A 405 -20.12 -6.94 -11.03
N GLN A 406 -20.32 -5.91 -11.85
CA GLN A 406 -19.31 -4.87 -12.12
C GLN A 406 -19.76 -3.44 -11.81
N SER A 407 -20.99 -3.25 -11.33
CA SER A 407 -21.49 -1.93 -10.88
C SER A 407 -21.55 -1.84 -9.35
N THR A 408 -21.65 -0.62 -8.83
CA THR A 408 -21.68 -0.26 -7.40
C THR A 408 -22.99 -0.61 -6.68
N PHE A 409 -23.98 -1.16 -7.39
CA PHE A 409 -25.36 -1.21 -6.91
C PHE A 409 -26.05 -2.53 -7.26
N LEU A 410 -26.79 -3.08 -6.29
CA LEU A 410 -27.66 -4.24 -6.45
C LEU A 410 -29.01 -3.96 -5.78
N ARG A 411 -30.10 -4.34 -6.45
CA ARG A 411 -31.42 -4.46 -5.80
C ARG A 411 -31.56 -5.86 -5.23
N TRP A 412 -31.77 -5.95 -3.92
CA TRP A 412 -31.95 -7.21 -3.23
C TRP A 412 -33.41 -7.39 -2.82
N GLN A 413 -34.07 -8.36 -3.46
CA GLN A 413 -35.43 -8.74 -3.10
C GLN A 413 -35.41 -9.69 -1.89
N LEU A 414 -35.88 -9.20 -0.74
CA LEU A 414 -35.98 -9.95 0.51
C LEU A 414 -37.17 -10.91 0.47
N LYS A 415 -36.99 -12.06 1.13
CA LYS A 415 -38.04 -13.04 1.43
C LYS A 415 -38.32 -13.01 2.94
N ARG A 416 -39.52 -13.43 3.34
CA ARG A 416 -39.80 -13.61 4.78
C ARG A 416 -38.84 -14.65 5.36
N GLY A 417 -38.41 -14.42 6.59
CA GLY A 417 -37.37 -15.18 7.28
C GLY A 417 -35.99 -14.56 7.10
N GLU A 418 -34.96 -15.40 7.22
CA GLU A 418 -33.57 -15.00 7.10
C GLU A 418 -33.17 -14.84 5.62
N ASN A 419 -32.39 -13.80 5.32
CA ASN A 419 -31.82 -13.51 4.02
C ASN A 419 -30.33 -13.26 4.18
N ARG A 420 -29.50 -14.05 3.50
CA ARG A 420 -28.04 -13.88 3.49
C ARG A 420 -27.53 -13.33 2.17
N LEU A 421 -26.64 -12.35 2.27
CA LEU A 421 -25.87 -11.79 1.18
C LEU A 421 -24.39 -11.96 1.50
N GLN A 422 -23.63 -12.45 0.53
CA GLN A 422 -22.18 -12.46 0.55
C GLN A 422 -21.64 -11.77 -0.71
N ILE A 423 -20.70 -10.84 -0.52
CA ILE A 423 -20.02 -10.14 -1.62
C ILE A 423 -18.52 -10.20 -1.37
N ARG A 424 -17.74 -10.56 -2.38
CA ARG A 424 -16.27 -10.41 -2.36
C ARG A 424 -15.78 -9.74 -3.62
N ALA A 425 -14.67 -9.02 -3.54
CA ALA A 425 -14.00 -8.46 -4.70
C ALA A 425 -13.00 -9.48 -5.29
N VAL A 426 -12.84 -9.44 -6.61
CA VAL A 426 -11.88 -10.26 -7.35
C VAL A 426 -11.07 -9.35 -8.26
N ASN A 427 -9.74 -9.52 -8.25
CA ASN A 427 -8.86 -8.78 -9.14
C ASN A 427 -8.65 -9.51 -10.48
N ALA A 428 -8.00 -8.84 -11.43
CA ALA A 428 -7.73 -9.33 -12.79
C ALA A 428 -6.82 -10.56 -12.83
N PHE A 429 -6.19 -10.93 -11.72
CA PHE A 429 -5.41 -12.15 -11.56
C PHE A 429 -6.24 -13.31 -10.97
N GLY A 430 -7.52 -13.09 -10.69
CA GLY A 430 -8.41 -14.06 -10.06
C GLY A 430 -8.23 -14.21 -8.55
N LYS A 431 -7.42 -13.35 -7.90
CA LYS A 431 -7.30 -13.35 -6.44
C LYS A 431 -8.58 -12.80 -5.83
N LYS A 432 -9.14 -13.57 -4.88
CA LYS A 432 -10.40 -13.29 -4.21
C LYS A 432 -10.11 -12.67 -2.85
N GLY A 433 -10.66 -11.48 -2.59
CA GLY A 433 -10.65 -10.89 -1.25
C GLY A 433 -11.56 -11.65 -0.28
N PRO A 434 -11.48 -11.31 1.02
CA PRO A 434 -12.37 -11.88 2.01
C PRO A 434 -13.83 -11.45 1.75
N PRO A 435 -14.79 -12.34 2.02
CA PRO A 435 -16.20 -12.03 1.80
C PRO A 435 -16.74 -11.08 2.87
N SER A 436 -17.34 -9.96 2.43
CA SER A 436 -18.27 -9.18 3.25
C SER A 436 -19.63 -9.88 3.29
N ARG A 437 -20.27 -9.90 4.46
CA ARG A 437 -21.50 -10.65 4.71
C ARG A 437 -22.55 -9.76 5.35
N LEU A 438 -23.81 -9.93 4.95
CA LEU A 438 -24.96 -9.33 5.59
C LEU A 438 -26.04 -10.39 5.79
N THR A 439 -26.63 -10.40 6.98
CA THR A 439 -27.81 -11.22 7.29
C THR A 439 -28.96 -10.30 7.71
N ILE A 440 -30.04 -10.34 6.94
CA ILE A 440 -31.25 -9.55 7.17
C ILE A 440 -32.40 -10.49 7.46
N VAL A 441 -33.15 -10.22 8.51
CA VAL A 441 -34.31 -11.00 8.90
C VAL A 441 -35.56 -10.17 8.67
N TRP A 442 -36.54 -10.76 7.97
CA TRP A 442 -37.88 -10.19 7.79
C TRP A 442 -38.93 -11.06 8.50
N THR A 443 -39.58 -10.53 9.54
CA THR A 443 -40.61 -11.23 10.31
C THR A 443 -41.94 -10.48 10.33
N HIS A 444 -43.00 -11.20 10.62
CA HIS A 444 -44.24 -10.62 11.14
C HIS A 444 -44.10 -10.51 12.66
N THR A 445 -44.34 -9.34 13.23
CA THR A 445 -44.39 -9.13 14.69
C THR A 445 -45.70 -9.59 15.28
#